data_AF-A0A1V4S4D7-F1
#
_entry.id   AF-A0A1V4S4D7-F1
#
_cell.length_a   1.000
_cell.length_b   1.000
_cell.length_c   1.000
_cell.angle_alpha   90.00
_cell.angle_beta   90.00
_cell.angle_gamma   90.00
#
_symmetry.space_group_name_H-M   'P 1'
#
loop_
_entity.id
_entity.type
_entity.pdbx_description
1 polymer ?
#
loop_
_entity_poly.entity_id
_entity_poly.type
_entity_poly.pdbx_seq_one_letter_code
_entity_poly.pdbx_strand_id
1 'polypeptide(L)'
;MPFYDIKHLGKVIYIPNINFTRMSQVKIAIIKGISAGYFEKGDKVLCLTGIPRFGYLDSVFVIDVGKEFEILTSDNISDIFEGVYPEVFETVLNIALELASEGREGRSVGTIFILGDDEKVLQLSRQMIINPFRGYEEEQRNILDHNLKETIKEFSALDGAFIIKDNGALITAGRHLSAALEGKDFPKGLGSRHIAAAGITSVTNAIAIVVSESTGAVRIFKNGKIFVDIDKAVS
;
A
#
# COMPACT_ATOMS: atom_id res chain seq x y z
N MET A 1 -7.67 -20.92 -22.70
CA MET A 1 -8.71 -21.42 -21.76
C MET A 1 -9.96 -20.59 -21.95
N PRO A 2 -11.15 -21.18 -22.07
CA PRO A 2 -12.37 -20.38 -22.11
C PRO A 2 -12.55 -19.73 -20.74
N PHE A 3 -12.76 -18.41 -20.71
CA PHE A 3 -13.17 -17.69 -19.52
C PHE A 3 -14.52 -18.26 -19.10
N TYR A 4 -14.58 -18.95 -17.95
CA TYR A 4 -15.87 -19.28 -17.34
C TYR A 4 -16.65 -17.97 -17.14
N ASP A 5 -17.92 -17.94 -17.54
CA ASP A 5 -18.76 -16.75 -17.41
C ASP A 5 -19.00 -16.48 -15.92
N ILE A 6 -18.23 -15.52 -15.38
CA ILE A 6 -18.13 -15.18 -13.95
C ILE A 6 -19.40 -14.44 -13.47
N LYS A 7 -20.41 -14.26 -14.33
CA LYS A 7 -21.64 -13.47 -14.09
C LYS A 7 -22.48 -13.88 -12.88
N HIS A 8 -22.25 -15.06 -12.30
CA HIS A 8 -22.94 -15.53 -11.09
C HIS A 8 -22.14 -15.34 -9.79
N LEU A 9 -20.86 -14.96 -9.89
CA LEU A 9 -20.07 -14.60 -8.70
C LEU A 9 -20.49 -13.20 -8.26
N GLY A 10 -20.55 -12.99 -6.94
CA GLY A 10 -20.98 -11.73 -6.35
C GLY A 10 -20.02 -10.57 -6.66
N LYS A 11 -19.43 -9.96 -5.63
CA LYS A 11 -18.47 -8.88 -5.84
C LYS A 11 -17.10 -9.47 -6.24
N VAL A 12 -16.43 -8.82 -7.20
CA VAL A 12 -15.11 -9.24 -7.69
C VAL A 12 -14.06 -8.21 -7.27
N ILE A 13 -12.95 -8.69 -6.72
CA ILE A 13 -11.75 -7.88 -6.44
C ILE A 13 -10.66 -8.33 -7.39
N TYR A 14 -10.11 -7.40 -8.16
CA TYR A 14 -8.99 -7.69 -9.05
C TYR A 14 -7.67 -7.65 -8.27
N ILE A 15 -6.91 -8.75 -8.32
CA ILE A 15 -5.57 -8.81 -7.77
C ILE A 15 -4.58 -8.65 -8.93
N PRO A 16 -3.63 -7.70 -8.86
CA PRO A 16 -2.64 -7.54 -9.91
C PRO A 16 -1.88 -8.84 -10.15
N ASN A 17 -1.60 -9.16 -11.41
CA ASN A 17 -0.85 -10.35 -11.79
C ASN A 17 0.66 -10.08 -11.70
N ILE A 18 1.18 -10.12 -10.49
CA ILE A 18 2.56 -9.79 -10.13
C ILE A 18 3.23 -10.97 -9.42
N ASN A 19 4.54 -11.09 -9.56
CA ASN A 19 5.32 -12.23 -9.03
C ASN A 19 5.56 -12.12 -7.51
N PHE A 20 4.49 -12.24 -6.75
CA PHE A 20 4.49 -12.25 -5.28
C PHE A 20 4.21 -13.65 -4.76
N THR A 21 4.57 -13.92 -3.50
CA THR A 21 4.28 -15.23 -2.89
C THR A 21 2.78 -15.51 -2.88
N ARG A 22 2.38 -16.78 -2.81
CA ARG A 22 0.96 -17.17 -2.65
C ARG A 22 0.31 -16.47 -1.45
N MET A 23 1.02 -16.41 -0.32
CA MET A 23 0.54 -15.74 0.89
C MET A 23 0.43 -14.22 0.68
N SER A 24 1.38 -13.60 -0.02
CA SER A 24 1.30 -12.19 -0.40
C SER A 24 0.08 -11.89 -1.28
N GLN A 25 -0.25 -12.76 -2.25
CA GLN A 25 -1.47 -12.62 -3.06
C GLN A 25 -2.74 -12.72 -2.20
N VAL A 26 -2.77 -13.65 -1.25
CA VAL A 26 -3.87 -13.76 -0.27
C VAL A 26 -3.99 -12.49 0.56
N LYS A 27 -2.89 -11.97 1.11
CA LYS A 27 -2.87 -10.71 1.87
C LYS A 27 -3.36 -9.53 1.04
N ILE A 28 -2.97 -9.42 -0.23
CA ILE A 28 -3.47 -8.39 -1.16
C ILE A 28 -4.99 -8.52 -1.34
N ALA A 29 -5.51 -9.74 -1.48
CA ALA A 29 -6.96 -9.95 -1.62
C ALA A 29 -7.73 -9.55 -0.37
N ILE A 30 -7.23 -9.94 0.81
CA ILE A 30 -7.85 -9.58 2.07
C ILE A 30 -7.81 -8.07 2.30
N ILE A 31 -6.68 -7.41 2.10
CA ILE A 31 -6.56 -5.96 2.36
C ILE A 31 -7.45 -5.13 1.42
N LYS A 32 -7.54 -5.51 0.14
CA LYS A 32 -8.44 -4.86 -0.82
C LYS A 32 -9.91 -5.12 -0.46
N GLY A 33 -10.23 -6.32 0.04
CA GLY A 33 -11.59 -6.64 0.48
C GLY A 33 -12.01 -5.92 1.75
N ILE A 34 -11.10 -5.74 2.70
CA ILE A 34 -11.34 -4.90 3.87
C ILE A 34 -11.57 -3.45 3.43
N SER A 35 -10.69 -2.90 2.59
CA SER A 35 -10.82 -1.52 2.11
C SER A 35 -12.12 -1.27 1.34
N ALA A 36 -12.62 -2.26 0.59
CA ALA A 36 -13.89 -2.19 -0.13
C ALA A 36 -15.12 -2.46 0.76
N GLY A 37 -14.93 -2.74 2.06
CA GLY A 37 -16.00 -3.08 2.99
C GLY A 37 -16.65 -4.45 2.72
N TYR A 38 -15.90 -5.40 2.15
CA TYR A 38 -16.38 -6.76 1.89
C TYR A 38 -15.97 -7.74 3.00
N PHE A 39 -14.92 -7.42 3.75
CA PHE A 39 -14.44 -8.22 4.87
C PHE A 39 -14.34 -7.37 6.13
N GLU A 40 -14.78 -7.93 7.25
CA GLU A 40 -14.71 -7.34 8.58
C GLU A 40 -13.95 -8.23 9.55
N LYS A 41 -13.63 -7.69 10.72
CA LYS A 41 -12.92 -8.44 11.77
C LYS A 41 -13.74 -9.64 12.22
N GLY A 42 -13.12 -10.82 12.23
CA GLY A 42 -13.74 -12.08 12.61
C GLY A 42 -14.33 -12.88 11.44
N ASP A 43 -14.33 -12.32 10.23
CA ASP A 43 -14.66 -13.08 9.03
C ASP A 43 -13.66 -14.21 8.81
N LYS A 44 -14.17 -15.35 8.33
CA LYS A 44 -13.34 -16.48 7.91
C LYS A 44 -13.33 -16.58 6.40
N VAL A 45 -12.17 -16.39 5.80
CA VAL A 45 -11.99 -16.42 4.35
C VAL A 45 -11.28 -17.69 3.95
N LEU A 46 -11.90 -18.45 3.03
CA LEU A 46 -11.28 -19.61 2.39
C LEU A 46 -10.57 -19.13 1.12
N CYS A 47 -9.25 -19.26 1.08
CA CYS A 47 -8.44 -18.89 -0.08
C CYS A 47 -7.98 -20.13 -0.81
N LEU A 48 -8.30 -20.21 -2.09
CA LEU A 48 -7.81 -21.24 -3.00
C LEU A 48 -6.76 -20.63 -3.91
N THR A 49 -5.56 -21.21 -3.95
CA THR A 49 -4.47 -20.70 -4.79
C THR A 49 -3.67 -21.83 -5.43
N GLY A 50 -2.93 -21.47 -6.47
CA GLY A 50 -2.09 -22.34 -7.27
C GLY A 50 -0.98 -21.51 -7.93
N ILE A 51 0.09 -22.17 -8.39
CA ILE A 51 1.10 -21.47 -9.20
C ILE A 51 0.54 -21.35 -10.63
N PRO A 52 0.45 -20.13 -11.21
CA PRO A 52 -0.14 -19.92 -12.53
C PRO A 52 0.45 -20.82 -13.63
N ARG A 53 1.77 -21.08 -13.56
CA ARG A 53 2.49 -21.95 -14.50
C ARG A 53 1.89 -23.36 -14.60
N PHE A 54 1.35 -23.90 -13.51
CA PHE A 54 0.81 -25.25 -13.48
C PHE A 54 -0.68 -25.32 -13.86
N GLY A 55 -1.40 -24.20 -13.82
CA GLY A 55 -2.79 -24.13 -14.25
C GLY A 55 -3.80 -24.89 -13.38
N TYR A 56 -3.39 -25.35 -12.19
CA TYR A 56 -4.27 -25.97 -11.20
C TYR A 56 -4.06 -25.36 -9.82
N LEU A 57 -5.11 -25.42 -9.00
CA LEU A 57 -5.08 -25.08 -7.58
C LEU A 57 -4.44 -26.23 -6.82
N ASP A 58 -3.54 -25.91 -5.89
CA ASP A 58 -2.82 -26.91 -5.08
C ASP A 58 -2.73 -26.54 -3.60
N SER A 59 -3.25 -25.37 -3.22
CA SER A 59 -3.14 -24.83 -1.87
C SER A 59 -4.49 -24.27 -1.41
N VAL A 60 -4.83 -24.56 -0.15
CA VAL A 60 -6.01 -24.03 0.55
C VAL A 60 -5.54 -23.35 1.83
N PHE A 61 -5.95 -22.10 2.03
CA PHE A 61 -5.71 -21.34 3.26
C PHE A 61 -7.05 -20.96 3.88
N VAL A 62 -7.12 -20.97 5.21
CA VAL A 62 -8.26 -20.45 5.96
C VAL A 62 -7.73 -19.30 6.79
N ILE A 63 -8.14 -18.08 6.46
CA ILE A 63 -7.70 -16.85 7.11
C ILE A 63 -8.80 -16.34 8.02
N ASP A 64 -8.45 -16.00 9.26
CA ASP A 64 -9.31 -15.28 10.20
C ASP A 64 -8.96 -13.79 10.13
N VAL A 65 -9.86 -12.99 9.57
CA VAL A 65 -9.64 -11.57 9.30
C VAL A 65 -9.45 -10.85 10.63
N GLY A 66 -8.22 -10.39 10.86
CA GLY A 66 -7.82 -9.65 12.04
C GLY A 66 -7.02 -10.42 13.09
N LYS A 67 -7.03 -11.75 13.08
CA LYS A 67 -6.08 -12.52 13.92
C LYS A 67 -4.73 -12.69 13.26
N GLU A 68 -4.75 -12.87 11.94
CA GLU A 68 -3.55 -13.19 11.16
C GLU A 68 -2.75 -11.93 10.76
N PHE A 69 -3.37 -10.76 10.85
CA PHE A 69 -2.72 -9.46 10.76
C PHE A 69 -2.38 -9.02 12.19
N GLU A 70 -1.37 -9.67 12.77
CA GLU A 70 -0.87 -9.41 14.13
C GLU A 70 -0.39 -7.95 14.27
N ILE A 71 -1.30 -6.99 14.43
CA ILE A 71 -1.06 -5.60 14.84
C ILE A 71 -2.35 -4.83 15.20
N LEU A 72 -3.50 -5.50 15.32
CA LEU A 72 -4.75 -4.81 15.69
C LEU A 72 -4.83 -4.58 17.20
N THR A 73 -4.45 -3.37 17.62
CA THR A 73 -4.86 -2.79 18.91
C THR A 73 -6.16 -1.99 18.81
N SER A 74 -6.79 -1.89 17.63
CA SER A 74 -8.12 -1.29 17.48
C SER A 74 -9.21 -2.37 17.42
N ASP A 75 -10.36 -2.06 18.02
CA ASP A 75 -11.51 -2.96 18.05
C ASP A 75 -12.11 -3.17 16.65
N ASN A 76 -11.88 -2.24 15.71
CA ASN A 76 -12.37 -2.31 14.34
C ASN A 76 -11.25 -2.15 13.29
N ILE A 77 -11.29 -2.99 12.25
CA ILE A 77 -10.29 -3.02 11.16
C ILE A 77 -10.59 -1.95 10.11
N SER A 78 -11.87 -1.59 9.95
CA SER A 78 -12.31 -0.52 9.06
C SER A 78 -11.65 0.82 9.38
N ASP A 79 -11.35 1.08 10.65
CA ASP A 79 -10.75 2.33 11.15
C ASP A 79 -9.36 2.58 10.56
N ILE A 80 -8.72 1.54 10.03
CA ILE A 80 -7.42 1.66 9.35
C ILE A 80 -7.56 2.54 8.11
N PHE A 81 -8.66 2.38 7.39
CA PHE A 81 -9.00 3.09 6.15
C PHE A 81 -9.86 4.33 6.39
N GLU A 82 -10.17 4.65 7.64
CA GLU A 82 -10.95 5.84 7.97
C GLU A 82 -10.24 7.10 7.44
N GLY A 83 -11.00 7.92 6.71
CA GLY A 83 -10.49 9.15 6.10
C GLY A 83 -9.67 8.93 4.82
N VAL A 84 -9.74 7.77 4.16
CA VAL A 84 -9.17 7.55 2.83
C VAL A 84 -10.19 6.84 1.94
N TYR A 85 -10.40 7.31 0.72
CA TYR A 85 -11.35 6.67 -0.20
C TYR A 85 -10.81 5.31 -0.67
N PRO A 86 -11.64 4.24 -0.70
CA PRO A 86 -11.19 2.90 -1.08
C PRO A 86 -10.48 2.83 -2.43
N GLU A 87 -11.00 3.54 -3.44
CA GLU A 87 -10.43 3.62 -4.78
C GLU A 87 -9.04 4.29 -4.80
N VAL A 88 -8.81 5.25 -3.91
CA VAL A 88 -7.51 5.93 -3.77
C VAL A 88 -6.51 4.99 -3.14
N PHE A 89 -6.88 4.33 -2.04
CA PHE A 89 -6.02 3.32 -1.40
C PHE A 89 -5.67 2.19 -2.38
N GLU A 90 -6.67 1.66 -3.09
CA GLU A 90 -6.47 0.61 -4.08
C GLU A 90 -5.52 1.04 -5.20
N THR A 91 -5.70 2.25 -5.74
CA THR A 91 -4.84 2.77 -6.81
C THR A 91 -3.40 2.93 -6.35
N VAL A 92 -3.18 3.49 -5.16
CA VAL A 92 -1.82 3.64 -4.58
C VAL A 92 -1.20 2.27 -4.29
N LEU A 93 -1.96 1.33 -3.73
CA LEU A 93 -1.47 -0.02 -3.47
C LEU A 93 -1.07 -0.72 -4.77
N ASN A 94 -1.88 -0.63 -5.83
CA ASN A 94 -1.55 -1.20 -7.12
C ASN A 94 -0.26 -0.58 -7.72
N ILE A 95 -0.09 0.74 -7.64
CA ILE A 95 1.13 1.42 -8.08
C ILE A 95 2.35 0.94 -7.27
N ALA A 96 2.23 0.84 -5.94
CA ALA A 96 3.30 0.38 -5.08
C ALA A 96 3.70 -1.08 -5.38
N LEU A 97 2.71 -1.94 -5.63
CA LEU A 97 2.91 -3.34 -6.00
C LEU A 97 3.59 -3.50 -7.37
N GLU A 98 3.25 -2.66 -8.34
CA GLU A 98 3.94 -2.62 -9.64
C GLU A 98 5.38 -2.14 -9.50
N LEU A 99 5.63 -1.05 -8.76
CA LEU A 99 6.98 -0.56 -8.49
C LEU A 99 7.85 -1.61 -7.78
N ALA A 100 7.27 -2.35 -6.83
CA ALA A 100 7.94 -3.44 -6.15
C ALA A 100 8.29 -4.63 -7.07
N SER A 101 7.41 -4.93 -8.04
CA SER A 101 7.59 -6.03 -8.98
C SER A 101 8.57 -5.66 -10.09
N GLU A 102 8.37 -4.52 -10.74
CA GLU A 102 9.02 -4.10 -11.99
C GLU A 102 10.22 -3.17 -11.76
N GLY A 103 10.25 -2.45 -10.65
CA GLY A 103 11.17 -1.33 -10.45
C GLY A 103 10.91 -0.20 -11.46
N ARG A 104 11.96 0.57 -11.77
CA ARG A 104 11.98 1.60 -12.82
C ARG A 104 13.26 1.44 -13.64
N GLU A 105 13.12 1.37 -14.96
CA GLU A 105 14.26 1.25 -15.89
C GLU A 105 15.22 0.09 -15.54
N GLY A 106 14.66 -1.03 -15.06
CA GLY A 106 15.41 -2.22 -14.67
C GLY A 106 16.13 -2.11 -13.32
N ARG A 107 15.89 -1.04 -12.54
CA ARG A 107 16.43 -0.85 -11.19
C ARG A 107 15.32 -0.91 -10.15
N SER A 108 15.62 -1.50 -9.00
CA SER A 108 14.72 -1.43 -7.85
C SER A 108 14.53 0.02 -7.41
N VAL A 109 13.30 0.36 -7.02
CA VAL A 109 12.96 1.68 -6.49
C VAL A 109 12.31 1.51 -5.13
N GLY A 110 12.77 2.28 -4.15
CA GLY A 110 12.12 2.40 -2.85
C GLY A 110 11.42 3.75 -2.72
N THR A 111 10.16 3.74 -2.28
CA THR A 111 9.37 4.96 -2.13
C THR A 111 8.38 4.85 -0.97
N ILE A 112 7.79 5.97 -0.58
CA ILE A 112 6.76 6.05 0.46
C ILE A 112 5.58 6.83 -0.08
N PHE A 113 4.38 6.28 0.03
CA PHE A 113 3.13 6.98 -0.19
C PHE A 113 2.43 7.21 1.15
N ILE A 114 2.09 8.46 1.46
CA ILE A 114 1.29 8.82 2.63
C ILE A 114 -0.10 9.23 2.15
N LEU A 115 -1.14 8.60 2.71
CA LEU A 115 -2.54 8.83 2.36
C LEU A 115 -3.30 9.40 3.56
N GLY A 116 -4.00 10.51 3.35
CA GLY A 116 -4.84 11.17 4.36
C GLY A 116 -4.04 11.95 5.42
N ASP A 117 -4.78 12.68 6.27
CA ASP A 117 -4.25 13.59 7.31
C ASP A 117 -3.14 14.52 6.79
N ASP A 118 -3.28 15.00 5.55
CA ASP A 118 -2.22 15.63 4.79
C ASP A 118 -1.76 16.94 5.44
N GLU A 119 -2.67 17.74 5.99
CA GLU A 119 -2.33 18.97 6.71
C GLU A 119 -1.35 18.70 7.86
N LYS A 120 -1.64 17.70 8.70
CA LYS A 120 -0.78 17.34 9.83
C LYS A 120 0.52 16.71 9.37
N VAL A 121 0.47 15.86 8.35
CA VAL A 121 1.67 15.28 7.74
C VAL A 121 2.58 16.38 7.20
N LEU A 122 2.03 17.41 6.53
CA LEU A 122 2.78 18.55 6.01
C LEU A 122 3.45 19.37 7.12
N GLN A 123 2.79 19.56 8.27
CA GLN A 123 3.38 20.22 9.44
C GLN A 123 4.56 19.43 10.03
N LEU A 124 4.53 18.11 9.92
CA LEU A 124 5.53 17.18 10.46
C LEU A 124 6.55 16.72 9.42
N SER A 125 6.69 17.46 8.32
CA SER A 125 7.60 17.09 7.22
C SER A 125 8.12 18.32 6.49
N ARG A 126 9.26 18.17 5.81
CA ARG A 126 9.92 19.26 5.06
C ARG A 126 10.10 18.90 3.60
N GLN A 127 9.82 19.84 2.72
CA GLN A 127 10.03 19.69 1.30
C GLN A 127 11.54 19.69 0.99
N MET A 128 12.04 18.66 0.29
CA MET A 128 13.48 18.56 -0.04
C MET A 128 13.82 19.14 -1.41
N ILE A 129 12.90 18.99 -2.37
CA ILE A 129 13.05 19.45 -3.75
C ILE A 129 11.88 20.38 -4.14
N ILE A 130 11.92 20.99 -5.32
CA ILE A 130 10.74 21.70 -5.85
C ILE A 130 9.55 20.73 -5.89
N ASN A 131 8.41 21.13 -5.34
CA ASN A 131 7.20 20.31 -5.40
C ASN A 131 6.76 20.18 -6.86
N PRO A 132 6.79 18.96 -7.44
CA PRO A 132 6.50 18.78 -8.87
C PRO A 132 5.01 18.92 -9.21
N PHE A 133 4.12 18.86 -8.22
CA PHE A 133 2.68 19.01 -8.41
C PHE A 133 2.17 20.43 -8.10
N ARG A 134 3.07 21.35 -7.72
CA ARG A 134 2.69 22.73 -7.41
C ARG A 134 2.25 23.48 -8.66
N GLY A 135 1.11 24.15 -8.58
CA GLY A 135 0.56 24.97 -9.67
C GLY A 135 -0.41 24.23 -10.58
N TYR A 136 -0.66 22.94 -10.32
CA TYR A 136 -1.73 22.18 -10.95
C TYR A 136 -2.96 22.10 -10.03
N GLU A 137 -4.15 22.17 -10.64
CA GLU A 137 -5.41 21.97 -9.94
C GLU A 137 -5.53 20.52 -9.41
N GLU A 138 -6.33 20.29 -8.36
CA GLU A 138 -6.45 18.96 -7.73
C GLU A 138 -6.88 17.87 -8.73
N GLU A 139 -7.75 18.21 -9.67
CA GLU A 139 -8.25 17.31 -10.71
C GLU A 139 -7.15 16.86 -11.67
N GLN A 140 -6.18 17.74 -11.96
CA GLN A 140 -5.06 17.46 -12.87
C GLN A 140 -3.95 16.64 -12.20
N ARG A 141 -3.95 16.55 -10.88
CA ARG A 141 -2.97 15.81 -10.06
C ARG A 141 -3.64 14.74 -9.21
N ASN A 142 -4.78 14.23 -9.65
CA ASN A 142 -5.48 13.17 -8.93
C ASN A 142 -4.91 11.80 -9.31
N ILE A 143 -4.50 11.01 -8.33
CA ILE A 143 -3.89 9.68 -8.54
C ILE A 143 -4.81 8.68 -9.27
N LEU A 144 -6.12 8.93 -9.26
CA LEU A 144 -7.11 8.15 -10.01
C LEU A 144 -7.03 8.39 -11.53
N ASP A 145 -6.39 9.47 -11.98
CA ASP A 145 -6.11 9.68 -13.40
C ASP A 145 -5.01 8.71 -13.87
N HIS A 146 -5.39 7.75 -14.69
CA HIS A 146 -4.48 6.77 -15.28
C HIS A 146 -3.33 7.40 -16.08
N ASN A 147 -3.50 8.62 -16.60
CA ASN A 147 -2.45 9.31 -17.33
C ASN A 147 -1.29 9.75 -16.44
N LEU A 148 -1.51 9.90 -15.12
CA LEU A 148 -0.45 10.28 -14.18
C LEU A 148 0.39 9.11 -13.71
N LYS A 149 0.01 7.87 -14.02
CA LYS A 149 0.68 6.66 -13.53
C LYS A 149 2.18 6.67 -13.85
N GLU A 150 2.55 6.96 -15.10
CA GLU A 150 3.96 7.01 -15.51
C GLU A 150 4.70 8.18 -14.84
N THR A 151 4.04 9.33 -14.65
CA THR A 151 4.60 10.46 -13.90
C THR A 151 4.88 10.09 -12.44
N ILE A 152 3.98 9.36 -11.79
CA ILE A 152 4.15 8.88 -10.41
C ILE A 152 5.32 7.89 -10.35
N LYS A 153 5.40 6.94 -11.31
CA LYS A 153 6.52 6.00 -11.41
C LYS A 153 7.83 6.76 -11.61
N GLU A 154 7.86 7.81 -12.43
CA GLU A 154 9.05 8.64 -12.63
C GLU A 154 9.47 9.36 -11.33
N PHE A 155 8.52 10.01 -10.65
CA PHE A 155 8.80 10.70 -9.39
C PHE A 155 9.09 9.76 -8.23
N SER A 156 8.77 8.47 -8.34
CA SER A 156 9.08 7.48 -7.29
C SER A 156 10.58 7.24 -7.12
N ALA A 157 11.40 7.61 -8.12
CA ALA A 157 12.85 7.60 -8.03
C ALA A 157 13.42 8.72 -7.15
N LEU A 158 12.61 9.72 -6.78
CA LEU A 158 13.01 10.80 -5.89
C LEU A 158 13.14 10.31 -4.45
N ASP A 159 14.03 10.93 -3.68
CA ASP A 159 14.10 10.66 -2.25
C ASP A 159 13.01 11.40 -1.47
N GLY A 160 12.37 10.72 -0.52
CA GLY A 160 11.25 11.21 0.26
C GLY A 160 9.90 10.57 -0.08
N ALA A 161 8.85 11.11 0.52
CA ALA A 161 7.49 10.60 0.43
C ALA A 161 6.63 11.42 -0.55
N PHE A 162 5.67 10.72 -1.17
CA PHE A 162 4.46 11.32 -1.71
C PHE A 162 3.47 11.59 -0.58
N ILE A 163 2.78 12.73 -0.64
CA ILE A 163 1.61 13.02 0.21
C ILE A 163 0.39 13.13 -0.68
N ILE A 164 -0.64 12.38 -0.33
CA ILE A 164 -1.88 12.22 -1.11
C ILE A 164 -3.05 12.50 -0.15
N LYS A 165 -3.98 13.36 -0.58
CA LYS A 165 -5.22 13.61 0.16
C LYS A 165 -6.12 12.38 0.16
N ASP A 166 -7.10 12.39 1.05
CA ASP A 166 -8.16 11.38 1.14
C ASP A 166 -8.86 11.08 -0.20
N ASN A 167 -9.08 12.12 -1.01
CA ASN A 167 -9.74 12.11 -2.32
C ASN A 167 -8.80 11.80 -3.50
N GLY A 168 -7.52 11.53 -3.24
CA GLY A 168 -6.53 11.14 -4.26
C GLY A 168 -5.72 12.28 -4.86
N ALA A 169 -5.93 13.54 -4.49
CA ALA A 169 -5.10 14.62 -4.99
C ALA A 169 -3.66 14.53 -4.45
N LEU A 170 -2.67 14.47 -5.35
CA LEU A 170 -1.23 14.44 -5.03
C LEU A 170 -0.79 15.83 -4.59
N ILE A 171 -0.46 16.00 -3.30
CA ILE A 171 0.00 17.29 -2.75
C ILE A 171 1.44 17.58 -3.15
N THR A 172 2.33 16.61 -2.99
CA THR A 172 3.77 16.75 -3.24
C THR A 172 4.44 15.39 -3.37
N ALA A 173 5.66 15.39 -3.93
CA ALA A 173 6.63 14.30 -3.87
C ALA A 173 7.97 14.81 -3.36
N GLY A 174 8.86 13.89 -2.97
CA GLY A 174 10.20 14.22 -2.52
C GLY A 174 10.21 14.97 -1.18
N ARG A 175 9.36 14.54 -0.25
CA ARG A 175 9.23 15.18 1.08
C ARG A 175 9.84 14.32 2.18
N HIS A 176 10.68 14.94 3.01
CA HIS A 176 11.28 14.28 4.16
C HIS A 176 10.31 14.29 5.34
N LEU A 177 9.94 13.11 5.83
CA LEU A 177 9.10 12.96 7.03
C LEU A 177 9.96 13.15 8.27
N SER A 178 9.64 14.15 9.09
CA SER A 178 10.44 14.54 10.27
C SER A 178 10.00 13.82 11.55
N ALA A 179 8.87 13.12 11.51
CA ALA A 179 8.39 12.32 12.62
C ALA A 179 9.28 11.08 12.77
N ALA A 180 10.28 11.15 13.64
CA ALA A 180 10.97 9.98 14.16
C ALA A 180 10.26 9.53 15.44
N LEU A 181 10.01 8.23 15.58
CA LEU A 181 9.58 7.66 16.84
C LEU A 181 10.80 7.61 17.78
N GLU A 182 10.91 8.57 18.69
CA GLU A 182 11.83 8.43 19.81
C GLU A 182 11.38 7.24 20.69
N GLY A 183 12.25 6.24 20.85
CA GLY A 183 12.10 5.21 21.88
C GLY A 183 11.21 4.00 21.56
N LYS A 184 10.87 3.71 20.29
CA LYS A 184 10.25 2.41 19.92
C LYS A 184 11.26 1.46 19.27
N ASP A 185 11.32 0.24 19.79
CA ASP A 185 12.04 -0.87 19.15
C ASP A 185 11.35 -1.24 17.84
N PHE A 186 12.03 -0.95 16.73
CA PHE A 186 11.59 -1.41 15.42
C PHE A 186 12.06 -2.85 15.18
N PRO A 187 11.24 -3.69 14.51
CA PRO A 187 11.71 -4.96 14.00
C PRO A 187 13.03 -4.79 13.24
N LYS A 188 14.01 -5.67 13.52
CA LYS A 188 15.29 -5.66 12.82
C LYS A 188 15.05 -5.85 11.31
N GLY A 189 15.84 -5.17 10.48
CA GLY A 189 15.74 -5.25 9.02
C GLY A 189 14.91 -4.14 8.35
N LEU A 190 14.35 -3.19 9.12
CA LEU A 190 13.67 -2.01 8.60
C LEU A 190 14.65 -0.86 8.32
N GLY A 191 14.67 -0.38 7.07
CA GLY A 191 15.45 0.80 6.65
C GLY A 191 14.80 2.15 7.01
N SER A 192 15.48 3.26 6.70
CA SER A 192 15.05 4.63 7.03
C SER A 192 13.62 4.98 6.59
N ARG A 193 13.21 4.55 5.39
CA ARG A 193 11.84 4.77 4.87
C ARG A 193 10.76 4.12 5.72
N HIS A 194 11.04 2.93 6.26
CA HIS A 194 10.11 2.22 7.15
C HIS A 194 9.99 2.93 8.50
N ILE A 195 11.12 3.39 9.05
CA ILE A 195 11.14 4.15 10.31
C ILE A 195 10.37 5.46 10.15
N ALA A 196 10.56 6.16 9.03
CA ALA A 196 9.83 7.38 8.69
C ALA A 196 8.31 7.14 8.56
N ALA A 197 7.90 6.06 7.89
CA ALA A 197 6.50 5.68 7.73
C ALA A 197 5.83 5.31 9.06
N ALA A 198 6.50 4.52 9.90
CA ALA A 198 5.98 4.24 11.24
C ALA A 198 5.97 5.50 12.11
N GLY A 199 7.00 6.33 12.00
CA GLY A 199 7.11 7.59 12.71
C GLY A 199 5.92 8.50 12.43
N ILE A 200 5.68 8.81 11.16
CA ILE A 200 4.59 9.71 10.77
C ILE A 200 3.23 9.14 11.14
N THR A 201 2.97 7.85 10.85
CA THR A 201 1.67 7.22 11.13
C THR A 201 1.41 7.00 12.62
N SER A 202 2.40 7.17 13.49
CA SER A 202 2.20 7.11 14.96
C SER A 202 1.65 8.41 15.55
N VAL A 203 1.81 9.52 14.84
CA VAL A 203 1.43 10.86 15.28
C VAL A 203 0.39 11.50 14.35
N THR A 204 0.01 10.84 13.26
CA THR A 204 -1.05 11.23 12.33
C THR A 204 -2.05 10.09 12.14
N ASN A 205 -3.23 10.40 11.60
CA ASN A 205 -4.23 9.40 11.20
C ASN A 205 -3.95 8.83 9.81
N ALA A 206 -2.83 9.22 9.17
CA ALA A 206 -2.48 8.80 7.82
C ALA A 206 -2.17 7.29 7.74
N ILE A 207 -2.28 6.76 6.53
CA ILE A 207 -1.78 5.44 6.13
C ILE A 207 -0.48 5.64 5.35
N ALA A 208 0.53 4.81 5.60
CA ALA A 208 1.73 4.82 4.79
C ALA A 208 1.93 3.50 4.04
N ILE A 209 2.17 3.56 2.73
CA ILE A 209 2.54 2.40 1.91
C ILE A 209 4.00 2.58 1.50
N VAL A 210 4.86 1.64 1.91
CA VAL A 210 6.31 1.69 1.68
C VAL A 210 6.71 0.59 0.72
N VAL A 211 7.44 0.95 -0.32
CA VAL A 211 8.13 0.00 -1.21
C VAL A 211 9.60 -0.08 -0.79
N SER A 212 10.07 -1.30 -0.49
CA SER A 212 11.46 -1.55 -0.14
C SER A 212 12.34 -1.63 -1.38
N GLU A 213 13.35 -0.77 -1.45
CA GLU A 213 14.33 -0.76 -2.54
C GLU A 213 15.16 -2.05 -2.59
N SER A 214 15.56 -2.58 -1.43
CA SER A 214 16.45 -3.73 -1.33
C SER A 214 15.74 -5.07 -1.52
N THR A 215 14.48 -5.17 -1.12
CA THR A 215 13.75 -6.46 -1.12
C THR A 215 12.57 -6.49 -2.07
N GLY A 216 12.09 -5.34 -2.57
CA GLY A 216 10.83 -5.26 -3.31
C GLY A 216 9.61 -5.66 -2.47
N ALA A 217 9.72 -5.68 -1.14
CA ALA A 217 8.58 -5.89 -0.25
C ALA A 217 7.73 -4.61 -0.18
N VAL A 218 6.40 -4.78 -0.09
CA VAL A 218 5.46 -3.68 0.14
C VAL A 218 4.90 -3.80 1.55
N ARG A 219 5.04 -2.74 2.33
CA ARG A 219 4.56 -2.68 3.72
C ARG A 219 3.57 -1.56 3.91
N ILE A 220 2.48 -1.83 4.62
CA ILE A 220 1.46 -0.84 4.97
C ILE A 220 1.60 -0.53 6.45
N PHE A 221 1.68 0.74 6.81
CA PHE A 221 1.78 1.21 8.19
C PHE A 221 0.56 2.04 8.57
N LYS A 222 0.10 1.85 9.81
CA LYS A 222 -0.95 2.63 10.47
C LYS A 222 -0.65 2.65 11.97
N ASN A 223 -0.89 3.77 12.65
CA ASN A 223 -0.68 3.92 14.10
C ASN A 223 0.76 3.53 14.55
N GLY A 224 1.74 3.77 13.68
CA GLY A 224 3.14 3.45 13.90
C GLY A 224 3.51 1.98 13.92
N LYS A 225 2.66 1.12 13.36
CA LYS A 225 2.86 -0.33 13.29
C LYS A 225 2.68 -0.83 11.84
N ILE A 226 3.29 -1.95 11.50
CA ILE A 226 3.12 -2.63 10.20
C ILE A 226 1.76 -3.33 10.19
N PHE A 227 0.80 -2.83 9.44
CA PHE A 227 -0.48 -3.50 9.30
C PHE A 227 -0.42 -4.70 8.35
N VAL A 228 0.31 -4.58 7.24
CA VAL A 228 0.47 -5.64 6.24
C VAL A 228 1.91 -5.66 5.74
N ASP A 229 2.46 -6.88 5.56
CA ASP A 229 3.72 -7.11 4.86
C ASP A 229 3.51 -8.05 3.66
N ILE A 230 3.93 -7.61 2.48
CA ILE A 230 3.71 -8.24 1.19
C ILE A 230 5.08 -8.48 0.55
N ASP A 231 5.55 -9.72 0.62
CA ASP A 231 6.86 -10.12 0.11
C ASP A 231 6.81 -10.56 -1.36
N LYS A 232 7.78 -10.06 -2.14
CA LYS A 232 8.06 -10.53 -3.50
C LYS A 232 8.43 -12.01 -3.47
N ALA A 233 8.01 -12.78 -4.48
CA ALA A 233 8.45 -14.17 -4.58
C ALA A 233 9.96 -14.21 -4.82
N VAL A 234 10.66 -15.12 -4.14
CA VAL A 234 12.07 -15.41 -4.45
C VAL A 234 12.10 -16.03 -5.84
N SER A 235 12.85 -15.41 -6.75
CA SER A 235 13.09 -15.88 -8.12
C SER A 235 13.86 -17.19 -8.13
#